data_AF-A0A218XAG0-F1
#
_entry.id   AF-A0A218XAG0-F1
#
_cell.length_a   1.000
_cell.length_b   1.000
_cell.length_c   1.000
_cell.angle_alpha   90.00
_cell.angle_beta   90.00
_cell.angle_gamma   90.00
#
_symmetry.space_group_name_H-M   'P 1'
#
loop_
_entity.id
_entity.type
_entity.pdbx_description
1 polymer ?
#
loop_
_entity_poly.entity_id
_entity_poly.type
_entity_poly.pdbx_seq_one_letter_code
_entity_poly.pdbx_strand_id
1 'polypeptide(L)'
;MLVTPREVSSLRLSVAGLMVLFDEIEKVHPDVFNMMLQILEDGRLTDSKGRTVSFKNMLQIMTSNVGSSVIEKEGRRTGFHLHYDEDSSYNRIKILMTEELEHFRTD
;
A
#
# COMPACT_ATOMS: atom_id res chain seq x y z
N MET A 1 -11.29 -1.60 -41.77
CA MET A 1 -10.33 -0.51 -41.46
C MET A 1 -8.97 -1.18 -41.31
N LEU A 2 -8.09 -1.07 -42.30
CA LEU A 2 -6.78 -1.72 -42.30
C LEU A 2 -5.76 -0.74 -41.71
N VAL A 3 -5.20 -1.07 -40.55
CA VAL A 3 -4.13 -0.31 -39.89
C VAL A 3 -2.87 -0.36 -40.77
N THR A 4 -2.24 0.79 -41.00
CA THR A 4 -1.10 0.89 -41.91
C THR A 4 0.19 0.39 -41.25
N PRO A 5 1.18 -0.16 -42.02
CA PRO A 5 2.43 -0.68 -41.45
C PRO A 5 3.25 0.35 -40.63
N ARG A 6 3.06 1.65 -40.89
CA ARG A 6 3.70 2.74 -40.12
C ARG A 6 3.14 2.87 -38.70
N GLU A 7 1.86 2.56 -38.47
CA GLU A 7 1.22 2.62 -37.16
C GLU A 7 1.66 1.46 -36.26
N VAL A 8 2.02 0.32 -36.84
CA VAL A 8 2.59 -0.83 -36.12
C VAL A 8 4.03 -0.55 -35.66
N SER A 9 4.75 0.31 -36.39
CA SER A 9 6.16 0.66 -36.13
C SER A 9 6.36 1.59 -34.92
N SER A 10 5.29 2.28 -34.48
CA SER A 10 5.31 3.21 -33.33
C SER A 10 4.88 2.58 -32.00
N LEU A 11 4.57 1.29 -31.97
CA LEU A 11 4.30 0.57 -30.74
C LEU A 11 5.62 0.30 -30.00
N ARG A 12 6.14 1.32 -29.31
CA ARG A 12 7.10 1.09 -28.23
C ARG A 12 6.36 0.29 -27.17
N LEU A 13 6.70 -0.99 -27.03
CA LEU A 13 6.35 -1.77 -25.85
C LEU A 13 7.01 -1.08 -24.65
N SER A 14 6.28 -0.20 -23.96
CA SER A 14 6.70 0.27 -22.65
C SER A 14 6.74 -0.96 -21.76
N VAL A 15 7.91 -1.31 -21.24
CA VAL A 15 8.04 -2.31 -20.20
C VAL A 15 7.04 -1.93 -19.11
N ALA A 16 5.96 -2.70 -18.97
CA ALA A 16 5.03 -2.51 -17.86
C ALA A 16 5.84 -2.81 -16.59
N GLY A 17 6.03 -1.80 -15.74
CA GLY A 17 6.75 -1.95 -14.49
C GLY A 17 6.15 -3.08 -13.65
N LEU A 18 6.97 -3.71 -12.82
CA LEU A 18 6.49 -4.75 -11.91
C LEU A 18 5.63 -4.07 -10.83
N MET A 19 4.34 -4.38 -10.78
CA MET A 19 3.47 -3.97 -9.68
C MET A 19 3.19 -5.19 -8.81
N VAL A 20 3.37 -5.04 -7.50
CA VAL A 20 2.99 -6.07 -6.53
C VAL A 20 2.00 -5.45 -5.55
N LEU A 21 0.84 -6.09 -5.45
CA LEU A 21 -0.21 -5.76 -4.49
C LEU A 21 -0.15 -6.77 -3.34
N PHE A 22 -0.04 -6.26 -2.12
CA PHE A 22 -0.24 -7.02 -0.89
C PHE A 22 -1.58 -6.60 -0.30
N ASP A 23 -2.53 -7.53 -0.27
CA ASP A 23 -3.86 -7.29 0.28
C ASP A 23 -3.95 -7.80 1.72
N GLU A 24 -4.70 -7.09 2.57
CA GLU A 24 -4.94 -7.45 3.98
C GLU A 24 -3.66 -7.77 4.78
N ILE A 25 -2.67 -6.86 4.73
CA ILE A 25 -1.35 -7.08 5.32
C ILE A 25 -1.38 -7.39 6.83
N GLU A 26 -2.43 -6.97 7.54
CA GLU A 26 -2.63 -7.26 8.97
C GLU A 26 -2.83 -8.75 9.28
N LYS A 27 -3.23 -9.57 8.31
CA LYS A 27 -3.44 -11.02 8.50
C LYS A 27 -2.17 -11.83 8.27
N VAL A 28 -1.10 -11.18 7.81
CA VAL A 28 0.13 -11.84 7.38
C VAL A 28 1.02 -12.12 8.59
N HIS A 29 1.73 -13.26 8.56
CA HIS A 29 2.68 -13.61 9.61
C HIS A 29 3.81 -12.57 9.74
N PRO A 30 4.25 -12.21 10.96
CA PRO A 30 5.29 -11.21 11.19
C PRO A 30 6.59 -11.41 10.39
N ASP A 31 6.97 -12.67 10.14
CA ASP A 31 8.17 -13.00 9.34
C ASP A 31 8.10 -12.49 7.89
N VAL A 32 6.91 -12.40 7.31
CA VAL A 32 6.73 -11.84 5.97
C VAL A 32 6.93 -10.32 6.00
N PHE A 33 6.55 -9.67 7.10
CA PHE A 33 6.79 -8.25 7.32
C PHE A 33 8.30 -7.96 7.32
N ASN A 34 9.11 -8.81 7.96
CA ASN A 34 10.58 -8.68 7.96
C ASN A 34 11.18 -8.83 6.54
N MET A 35 10.67 -9.75 5.73
CA MET A 35 11.07 -9.85 4.31
C MET A 35 10.67 -8.62 3.50
N MET A 36 9.51 -8.02 3.80
CA MET A 36 9.07 -6.77 3.15
C MET A 36 9.94 -5.58 3.56
N LEU A 37 10.33 -5.47 4.83
CA LEU A 37 11.27 -4.44 5.29
C LEU A 37 12.60 -4.55 4.53
N GLN A 38 13.12 -5.76 4.35
CA GLN A 38 14.32 -5.98 3.54
C GLN A 38 14.15 -5.49 2.08
N ILE A 39 12.99 -5.73 1.47
CA ILE A 39 12.70 -5.23 0.12
C ILE A 39 12.66 -3.71 0.09
N LEU A 40 12.06 -3.06 1.09
CA LEU A 40 11.96 -1.61 1.17
C LEU A 40 13.31 -0.93 1.43
N GLU A 41 14.19 -1.57 2.20
CA GLU A 41 15.54 -1.07 2.49
C GLU A 41 16.49 -1.25 1.30
N ASP A 42 16.67 -2.49 0.84
CA ASP A 42 17.72 -2.84 -0.13
C ASP A 42 17.22 -2.89 -1.59
N GLY A 43 15.90 -2.87 -1.81
CA GLY A 43 15.30 -3.08 -3.13
C GLY A 43 15.62 -4.48 -3.68
N ARG A 44 15.87 -5.46 -2.82
CA ARG A 44 16.21 -6.85 -3.17
C ARG A 44 15.70 -7.82 -2.11
N LEU A 45 15.39 -9.04 -2.53
CA LEU A 45 15.08 -10.14 -1.62
C LEU A 45 15.96 -11.33 -2.00
N THR A 46 16.57 -11.96 -1.00
CA THR A 46 17.34 -13.20 -1.18
C THR A 46 16.62 -14.36 -0.50
N ASP A 47 16.33 -15.42 -1.25
CA ASP A 47 15.68 -16.60 -0.69
C ASP A 47 16.67 -17.52 0.05
N SER A 48 16.14 -18.56 0.69
CA SER A 48 16.93 -19.56 1.44
C SER A 48 17.89 -20.39 0.59
N LYS A 49 17.75 -20.35 -0.74
CA LYS A 49 18.66 -21.02 -1.70
C LYS A 49 19.74 -20.06 -2.20
N GLY A 50 19.81 -18.84 -1.67
CA GLY A 50 20.77 -17.81 -2.05
C GLY A 50 20.42 -17.09 -3.36
N ARG A 51 19.21 -17.24 -3.88
CA ARG A 51 18.78 -16.56 -5.10
C ARG A 51 18.29 -15.16 -4.75
N THR A 52 18.88 -14.15 -5.37
CA THR A 52 18.51 -12.74 -5.14
C THR A 52 17.69 -12.19 -6.30
N VAL A 53 16.51 -11.65 -6.00
CA VAL A 53 15.65 -10.91 -6.95
C VAL A 53 15.74 -9.42 -6.66
N SER A 54 15.70 -8.57 -7.69
CA SER A 54 15.71 -7.11 -7.53
C SER A 54 14.31 -6.52 -7.69
N PHE A 55 13.98 -5.59 -6.80
CA PHE A 55 12.72 -4.87 -6.65
C PHE A 55 12.88 -3.36 -6.93
N LYS A 56 14.05 -2.91 -7.41
CA LYS A 56 14.37 -1.47 -7.59
C LYS A 56 13.43 -0.69 -8.52
N ASN A 57 12.73 -1.38 -9.42
CA ASN A 57 11.76 -0.81 -10.36
C ASN A 57 10.35 -1.37 -10.13
N MET A 58 10.05 -1.77 -8.89
CA MET A 58 8.73 -2.28 -8.50
C MET A 58 7.90 -1.18 -7.84
N LEU A 59 6.62 -1.08 -8.23
CA LEU A 59 5.62 -0.38 -7.45
C LEU A 59 4.96 -1.37 -6.47
N GLN A 60 5.23 -1.19 -5.18
CA GLN A 60 4.60 -1.97 -4.11
C GLN A 60 3.38 -1.22 -3.58
N ILE A 61 2.22 -1.87 -3.62
CA ILE A 61 0.97 -1.36 -3.04
C ILE A 61 0.57 -2.31 -1.92
N MET A 62 0.22 -1.76 -0.76
CA MET A 62 -0.28 -2.53 0.37
C MET A 62 -1.62 -1.96 0.81
N THR A 63 -2.59 -2.83 1.09
CA THR A 63 -3.86 -2.48 1.68
C THR A 63 -3.97 -3.14 3.05
N SER A 64 -4.71 -2.50 3.94
CA SER A 64 -5.06 -3.06 5.24
C SER A 64 -6.50 -2.69 5.57
N ASN A 65 -7.23 -3.61 6.18
CA ASN A 65 -8.57 -3.30 6.71
C ASN A 65 -8.53 -2.75 8.14
N VAL A 66 -7.34 -2.58 8.73
CA VAL A 66 -7.16 -1.95 10.04
C VAL A 66 -7.69 -0.51 10.01
N GLY A 67 -8.56 -0.17 10.98
CA GLY A 67 -9.17 1.16 11.08
C GLY A 67 -10.41 1.40 10.20
N SER A 68 -10.83 0.43 9.36
CA SER A 68 -12.04 0.55 8.55
C SER A 68 -13.30 0.79 9.40
N SER A 69 -13.38 0.13 10.56
CA SER A 69 -14.49 0.30 11.52
C SER A 69 -14.47 1.66 12.24
N VAL A 70 -13.29 2.28 12.41
CA VAL A 70 -13.14 3.62 12.99
C VAL A 70 -13.64 4.67 12.00
N ILE A 71 -13.24 4.56 10.74
CA ILE A 71 -13.69 5.43 9.65
C ILE A 71 -15.21 5.30 9.45
N GLU A 72 -15.76 4.09 9.49
CA GLU A 72 -17.20 3.85 9.36
C GLU A 72 -18.02 4.43 10.53
N LYS A 73 -17.52 4.31 11.76
CA LYS A 73 -18.18 4.86 12.96
C LYS A 73 -18.20 6.39 12.95
N GLU A 74 -17.12 7.04 12.52
CA GLU A 74 -17.08 8.51 12.39
C GLU A 74 -17.94 9.01 11.21
N GLY A 75 -17.96 8.25 10.10
CA GLY A 75 -18.83 8.52 8.95
C GLY A 75 -20.33 8.41 9.28
N ARG A 76 -20.72 7.60 10.28
CA ARG A 76 -22.10 7.49 10.77
C ARG A 76 -22.45 8.47 11.90
N ARG A 77 -21.46 9.01 12.62
CA ARG A 77 -21.67 9.96 13.74
C ARG A 77 -21.76 11.42 13.31
N THR A 78 -21.27 11.76 12.12
CA THR A 78 -21.27 13.15 11.64
C THR A 78 -22.41 13.40 10.64
N GLY A 79 -23.58 13.76 11.17
CA GLY A 79 -24.48 14.65 10.45
C GLY A 79 -23.77 15.99 10.25
N PHE A 80 -23.56 16.36 8.99
CA PHE A 80 -22.78 17.50 8.51
C PHE A 80 -23.05 18.83 9.24
N HIS A 81 -22.08 19.27 10.04
CA HIS A 81 -21.62 20.66 10.03
C HIS A 81 -20.18 20.75 10.55
N LEU A 82 -19.24 20.17 9.78
CA LEU A 82 -17.84 20.52 9.96
C LEU A 82 -17.56 21.71 9.05
N HIS A 83 -17.42 22.88 9.68
CA HIS A 83 -16.54 23.90 9.15
C HIS A 83 -15.20 23.19 8.90
N TYR A 84 -14.84 22.99 7.63
CA TYR A 84 -13.64 22.26 7.22
C TYR A 84 -12.41 23.08 7.63
N ASP A 85 -11.98 22.91 8.87
CA ASP A 85 -10.58 23.11 9.24
C ASP A 85 -9.89 21.76 8.98
N GLU A 86 -9.21 21.65 7.83
CA GLU A 86 -8.47 20.45 7.40
C GLU A 86 -7.51 19.96 8.51
N ASP A 87 -6.92 20.90 9.25
CA ASP A 87 -6.01 20.62 10.37
C ASP A 87 -6.69 19.90 11.54
N SER A 88 -7.96 20.21 11.84
CA SER A 88 -8.67 19.58 12.96
C SER A 88 -9.09 18.14 12.62
N SER A 89 -9.51 17.93 11.38
CA SER A 89 -9.96 16.61 10.91
C SER A 89 -8.78 15.65 10.76
N TYR A 90 -7.65 16.11 10.19
CA TYR A 90 -6.44 15.31 10.06
C TYR A 90 -5.86 14.92 11.42
N ASN A 91 -5.79 15.85 12.38
CA ASN A 91 -5.29 15.56 13.71
C ASN A 91 -6.16 14.54 14.45
N ARG A 92 -7.49 14.63 14.31
CA ARG A 92 -8.41 13.68 14.94
C ARG A 92 -8.26 12.26 14.39
N ILE A 93 -8.13 12.13 13.06
CA ILE A 93 -7.90 10.84 12.40
C ILE A 93 -6.53 10.27 12.80
N LYS A 94 -5.49 11.10 12.84
CA LYS A 94 -4.12 10.70 13.23
C LYS A 94 -4.07 10.15 14.65
N ILE A 95 -4.77 10.76 15.61
CA ILE A 95 -4.80 10.29 17.00
C ILE A 95 -5.41 8.89 17.07
N LEU A 96 -6.60 8.70 16.48
CA LEU A 96 -7.29 7.42 16.50
C LEU A 96 -6.50 6.31 15.80
N MET A 97 -5.86 6.62 14.68
CA MET A 97 -4.99 5.66 13.98
C MET A 97 -3.77 5.28 14.82
N THR A 98 -3.16 6.24 15.52
CA THR A 98 -1.97 5.98 16.34
C THR A 98 -2.33 5.10 17.55
N GLU A 99 -3.49 5.32 18.17
CA GLU A 99 -3.99 4.50 19.27
C GLU A 99 -4.22 3.04 18.84
N GLU A 100 -4.82 2.83 17.67
CA GLU A 100 -5.07 1.48 17.13
C GLU A 100 -3.76 0.76 16.76
N LEU A 101 -2.80 1.47 16.16
CA LEU A 101 -1.48 0.92 15.80
C LEU A 101 -0.65 0.50 17.02
N GLU A 102 -0.74 1.25 18.11
CA GLU A 102 -0.06 0.88 19.36
C GLU A 102 -0.69 -0.37 20.00
N HIS A 103 -2.01 -0.59 19.83
CA HIS A 103 -2.68 -1.79 20.30
C HIS A 103 -2.19 -3.06 19.55
N PHE A 104 -2.03 -2.95 18.23
CA PHE A 104 -1.52 -4.02 17.37
C PHE A 104 -0.05 -4.40 17.62
N ARG A 105 0.76 -3.50 18.20
CA ARG A 105 2.17 -3.80 18.54
C ARG A 105 2.34 -4.66 19.78
N THR A 106 1.29 -4.83 20.58
CA THR A 106 1.33 -5.53 21.88
C THR A 106 0.85 -6.98 21.85
N ASP A 107 0.28 -7.45 20.74
CA ASP A 107 -0.12 -8.84 20.48
C ASP A 107 0.88 -9.54 19.53
#